data_AF-A0A553FWU6-F1
#
_entry.id   AF-A0A553FWU6-F1
#
_cell.length_a   1.000
_cell.length_b   1.000
_cell.length_c   1.000
_cell.angle_alpha   90.00
_cell.angle_beta   90.00
_cell.angle_gamma   90.00
#
_symmetry.space_group_name_H-M   'P 1'
#
loop_
_entity.id
_entity.type
_entity.pdbx_description
1 polymer ?
#
loop_
_entity_poly.entity_id
_entity_poly.type
_entity_poly.pdbx_seq_one_letter_code
_entity_poly.pdbx_strand_id
1 'polypeptide(L)'
;MKKYIQSVAVLAIGAVLSSCGAGGDNQGLEYAPNMYHSVPYEALSQVTDPGAGEATQFMSDTEDGHGEYYNSNPHNPNRMTMRVPPVNAVPRSQKGYLPYTLHKDSLELAARTLKSPLTASDEAILKDGKVLYERFCEHCHGSKGQADGLVAEKYPGVANLSGLAYQNITEGHIFHVITHGKGLMGAHGSQISPEERWEIAKYVKKLQNQ
;
A
#
# COMPACT_ATOMS: atom_id res chain seq x y z
N MET A 1 40.95 47.78 -8.89
CA MET A 1 39.91 47.70 -7.84
C MET A 1 38.51 47.42 -8.39
N LYS A 2 37.93 48.25 -9.29
CA LYS A 2 36.57 48.01 -9.86
C LYS A 2 36.34 46.61 -10.47
N LYS A 3 37.31 46.09 -11.26
CA LYS A 3 37.21 44.75 -11.87
C LYS A 3 37.23 43.61 -10.84
N TYR A 4 38.00 43.75 -9.76
CA TYR A 4 38.03 42.77 -8.66
C TYR A 4 36.73 42.76 -7.85
N ILE A 5 36.15 43.94 -7.59
CA ILE A 5 34.86 44.06 -6.91
C ILE A 5 33.74 43.42 -7.74
N GLN A 6 33.76 43.60 -9.06
CA GLN A 6 32.79 42.96 -9.96
C GLN A 6 32.94 41.43 -9.98
N SER A 7 34.17 40.91 -10.02
CA SER A 7 34.41 39.46 -9.97
C SER A 7 33.96 38.82 -8.65
N VAL A 8 34.21 39.49 -7.52
CA VAL A 8 33.76 39.02 -6.19
C VAL A 8 32.23 39.07 -6.09
N ALA A 9 31.59 40.12 -6.61
CA ALA A 9 30.13 40.22 -6.61
C ALA A 9 29.47 39.10 -7.44
N VAL A 10 30.03 38.78 -8.62
CA VAL A 10 29.52 37.69 -9.47
C VAL A 10 29.70 36.32 -8.80
N LEU A 11 30.84 36.09 -8.14
CA LEU A 11 31.08 34.86 -7.37
C LEU A 11 30.12 34.73 -6.17
N ALA A 12 29.88 35.82 -5.44
CA ALA A 12 28.94 35.84 -4.33
C ALA A 12 27.50 35.57 -4.77
N ILE A 13 27.06 36.19 -5.88
CA ILE A 13 25.73 35.95 -6.46
C ILE A 13 25.60 34.50 -6.95
N GLY A 14 26.63 33.95 -7.61
CA GLY A 14 26.64 32.56 -8.05
C GLY A 14 26.56 31.56 -6.90
N ALA A 15 27.23 31.85 -5.78
CA ALA A 15 27.15 31.04 -4.57
C ALA A 15 25.76 31.06 -3.93
N VAL A 16 25.13 32.23 -3.84
CA VAL A 16 23.76 32.38 -3.31
C VAL A 16 22.72 31.67 -4.17
N LEU A 17 22.87 31.72 -5.51
CA LEU A 17 21.97 31.01 -6.42
C LEU A 17 22.14 29.48 -6.39
N SER A 18 23.31 28.97 -5.99
CA SER A 18 23.52 27.52 -5.80
C SER A 18 23.17 27.01 -4.40
N SER A 19 22.99 27.89 -3.40
CA SER A 19 22.75 27.47 -2.01
C SER A 19 21.27 27.33 -1.63
N CYS A 20 20.35 27.78 -2.47
CA CYS A 20 18.90 27.75 -2.21
C CYS A 20 18.19 26.89 -3.25
N GLY A 21 18.28 25.57 -3.10
CA GLY A 21 17.48 24.63 -3.87
C GLY A 21 17.09 23.44 -2.99
N ALA A 22 15.79 23.16 -2.90
CA ALA A 22 15.33 21.86 -2.42
C ALA A 22 15.63 20.84 -3.53
N GLY A 23 16.27 19.72 -3.19
CA GLY A 23 16.68 18.74 -4.18
C GLY A 23 17.45 17.57 -3.57
N GLY A 24 17.15 16.36 -4.03
CA GLY A 24 17.68 15.13 -3.44
C GLY A 24 17.25 14.98 -1.98
N ASP A 25 18.21 14.74 -1.09
CA ASP A 25 17.98 14.55 0.35
C ASP A 25 17.86 15.86 1.13
N ASN A 26 17.92 17.02 0.46
CA ASN A 26 17.77 18.33 1.11
C ASN A 26 16.30 18.79 1.03
N GLN A 27 15.61 18.71 2.17
CA GLN A 27 14.20 19.10 2.31
C GLN A 27 13.98 20.62 2.21
N GLY A 28 15.04 21.42 2.23
CA GLY A 28 15.00 22.87 2.17
C GLY A 28 14.99 23.51 3.56
N LEU A 29 14.78 24.83 3.60
CA LEU A 29 14.66 25.58 4.84
C LEU A 29 13.18 25.83 5.13
N GLU A 30 12.74 25.49 6.33
CA GLU A 30 11.39 25.78 6.82
C GLU A 30 11.39 27.07 7.65
N TYR A 31 10.41 27.95 7.42
CA TYR A 31 10.23 29.17 8.21
C TYR A 31 9.07 29.00 9.18
N ALA A 32 9.35 29.19 10.48
CA ALA A 32 8.39 28.98 11.57
C ALA A 32 7.68 27.60 11.52
N PRO A 33 8.41 26.48 11.66
CA PRO A 33 7.88 25.13 11.48
C PRO A 33 7.03 24.61 12.65
N ASN A 34 6.68 25.47 13.62
CA ASN A 34 5.81 25.08 14.72
C ASN A 34 4.51 24.48 14.18
N MET A 35 4.18 23.27 14.66
CA MET A 35 3.02 22.47 14.25
C MET A 35 3.05 21.90 12.82
N TYR A 36 4.16 21.97 12.07
CA TYR A 36 4.26 21.29 10.76
C TYR A 36 4.48 19.80 10.93
N HIS A 37 5.23 19.43 11.97
CA HIS A 37 5.39 18.06 12.40
C HIS A 37 4.40 17.75 13.51
N SER A 38 3.73 16.62 13.39
CA SER A 38 2.84 16.12 14.42
C SER A 38 3.64 15.62 15.62
N VAL A 39 3.45 16.27 16.77
CA VAL A 39 3.80 15.72 18.08
C VAL A 39 3.11 14.36 18.34
N PRO A 40 1.81 14.15 18.03
CA PRO A 40 1.20 12.84 18.21
C PRO A 40 1.74 11.80 17.21
N TYR A 41 1.62 10.53 17.58
CA TYR A 41 2.03 9.41 16.74
C TYR A 41 1.23 9.32 15.45
N GLU A 42 1.90 9.51 14.32
CA GLU A 42 1.39 9.22 12.97
C GLU A 42 1.67 7.78 12.58
N ALA A 43 0.74 7.17 11.83
CA ALA A 43 0.82 5.76 11.48
C ALA A 43 2.06 5.42 10.63
N LEU A 44 2.35 6.21 9.59
CA LEU A 44 3.40 5.91 8.61
C LEU A 44 4.48 7.00 8.50
N SER A 45 4.45 8.00 9.40
CA SER A 45 5.43 9.08 9.46
C SER A 45 6.07 9.10 10.84
N GLN A 46 7.40 9.09 10.89
CA GLN A 46 8.15 9.12 12.14
C GLN A 46 9.39 10.01 12.00
N VAL A 47 9.50 10.97 12.90
CA VAL A 47 10.70 11.77 13.12
C VAL A 47 11.54 11.03 14.16
N THR A 48 12.64 10.44 13.70
CA THR A 48 13.48 9.54 14.51
C THR A 48 14.67 10.24 15.17
N ASP A 49 14.96 11.48 14.74
CA ASP A 49 16.00 12.33 15.29
C ASP A 49 15.53 12.99 16.59
N PRO A 50 16.14 12.69 17.75
CA PRO A 50 15.79 13.30 19.03
C PRO A 50 16.06 14.81 19.10
N GLY A 51 16.90 15.37 18.22
CA GLY A 51 17.18 16.80 18.13
C GLY A 51 16.30 17.57 17.14
N ALA A 52 15.35 16.90 16.49
CA ALA A 52 14.49 17.53 15.50
C ALA A 52 13.61 18.62 16.15
N GLY A 53 13.81 19.87 15.72
CA GLY A 53 13.15 21.03 16.33
C GLY A 53 13.92 21.66 17.50
N GLU A 54 15.19 21.30 17.74
CA GLU A 54 16.03 21.96 18.76
C GLU A 54 16.14 23.48 18.52
N ALA A 55 16.16 23.91 17.25
CA ALA A 55 16.16 25.33 16.90
C ALA A 55 14.89 26.08 17.34
N THR A 56 13.76 25.38 17.53
CA THR A 56 12.52 25.95 18.09
C THR A 56 12.36 25.64 19.57
N GLN A 57 13.35 25.00 20.21
CA GLN A 57 13.26 24.54 21.59
C GLN A 57 13.17 25.68 22.62
N PHE A 58 13.60 26.90 22.26
CA PHE A 58 13.34 28.09 23.07
C PHE A 58 11.84 28.46 23.17
N MET A 59 11.00 27.86 22.32
CA MET A 59 9.54 27.94 22.32
C MET A 59 8.89 26.62 22.75
N SER A 60 9.66 25.57 23.04
CA SER A 60 9.18 24.23 23.34
C SER A 60 9.41 23.89 24.81
N ASP A 61 8.34 23.55 25.52
CA ASP A 61 8.37 23.15 26.94
C ASP A 61 8.39 21.62 27.10
N THR A 62 9.01 20.87 26.19
CA THR A 62 9.01 19.40 26.23
C THR A 62 9.79 18.88 27.45
N GLU A 63 9.07 18.30 28.42
CA GLU A 63 9.64 17.75 29.65
C GLU A 63 10.44 16.45 29.44
N ASP A 64 10.34 15.83 28.27
CA ASP A 64 10.97 14.54 27.93
C ASP A 64 12.41 14.66 27.41
N GLY A 65 12.91 15.89 27.21
CA GLY A 65 14.26 16.15 26.75
C GLY A 65 14.49 15.86 25.26
N HIS A 66 13.42 15.67 24.48
CA HIS A 66 13.47 15.53 23.03
C HIS A 66 13.06 16.85 22.34
N GLY A 67 13.52 17.04 21.11
CA GLY A 67 13.13 18.17 20.27
C GLY A 67 11.64 18.13 19.93
N GLU A 68 11.05 19.30 19.66
CA GLU A 68 9.60 19.51 19.47
C GLU A 68 8.97 18.55 18.45
N TYR A 69 9.74 18.09 17.44
CA TYR A 69 9.22 17.29 16.34
C TYR A 69 9.41 15.79 16.54
N TYR A 70 10.12 15.36 17.58
CA TYR A 70 10.35 13.96 17.85
C TYR A 70 9.05 13.23 18.22
N ASN A 71 8.62 12.29 17.37
CA ASN A 71 7.39 11.53 17.57
C ASN A 71 7.59 10.00 17.40
N SER A 72 8.83 9.54 17.54
CA SER A 72 9.15 8.11 17.47
C SER A 72 9.07 7.43 18.83
N ASN A 73 8.78 6.13 18.84
CA ASN A 73 8.82 5.34 20.07
C ASN A 73 10.04 4.41 20.09
N PRO A 74 11.03 4.64 20.99
CA PRO A 74 12.27 3.85 21.02
C PRO A 74 12.07 2.42 21.52
N HIS A 75 10.95 2.12 22.18
CA HIS A 75 10.61 0.79 22.66
C HIS A 75 9.96 -0.09 21.57
N ASN A 76 9.56 0.50 20.45
CA ASN A 76 8.96 -0.23 19.35
C ASN A 76 10.03 -0.75 18.37
N PRO A 77 9.86 -1.97 17.82
CA PRO A 77 10.70 -2.46 16.74
C PRO A 77 10.73 -1.45 15.58
N ASN A 78 11.93 -1.19 15.07
CA ASN A 78 12.18 -0.22 13.99
C ASN A 78 11.67 1.21 14.29
N ARG A 79 11.42 1.57 15.55
CA ARG A 79 10.87 2.86 15.99
C ARG A 79 9.50 3.22 15.38
N MET A 80 8.81 2.25 14.81
CA MET A 80 7.51 2.47 14.16
C MET A 80 6.41 2.65 15.20
N THR A 81 5.44 3.50 14.90
CA THR A 81 4.22 3.68 15.71
C THR A 81 3.21 2.56 15.45
N MET A 82 3.19 2.01 14.23
CA MET A 82 2.33 0.88 13.86
C MET A 82 2.74 -0.41 14.56
N ARG A 83 1.78 -1.05 15.21
CA ARG A 83 1.96 -2.32 15.93
C ARG A 83 1.11 -3.40 15.28
N VAL A 84 1.66 -4.62 15.28
CA VAL A 84 0.89 -5.81 14.91
C VAL A 84 -0.19 -6.02 15.99
N PRO A 85 -1.47 -6.20 15.62
CA PRO A 85 -2.51 -6.50 16.57
C PRO A 85 -2.25 -7.84 17.28
N PRO A 86 -2.78 -8.05 18.50
CA PRO A 86 -2.69 -9.34 19.17
C PRO A 86 -3.20 -10.49 18.29
N VAL A 87 -2.58 -11.66 18.43
CA VAL A 87 -2.98 -12.85 17.68
C VAL A 87 -4.45 -13.17 17.96
N ASN A 88 -5.21 -13.51 16.92
CA ASN A 88 -6.65 -13.80 16.97
C ASN A 88 -7.56 -12.63 17.37
N ALA A 89 -7.07 -11.38 17.36
CA ALA A 89 -7.92 -10.22 17.55
C ALA A 89 -8.93 -10.09 16.39
N VAL A 90 -10.22 -9.99 16.73
CA VAL A 90 -11.30 -9.80 15.77
C VAL A 90 -11.83 -8.37 15.91
N PRO A 91 -11.66 -7.50 14.90
CA PRO A 91 -12.19 -6.15 14.95
C PRO A 91 -13.71 -6.16 14.81
N ARG A 92 -14.38 -5.23 15.49
CA ARG A 92 -15.81 -5.00 15.27
C ARG A 92 -15.99 -4.29 13.93
N SER A 93 -16.60 -4.97 12.95
CA SER A 93 -16.91 -4.38 11.66
C SER A 93 -18.35 -3.83 11.64
N GLN A 94 -18.55 -2.67 11.01
CA GLN A 94 -19.89 -2.06 10.86
C GLN A 94 -20.85 -2.95 10.06
N LYS A 95 -20.30 -3.74 9.13
CA LYS A 95 -21.03 -4.72 8.32
C LYS A 95 -21.18 -6.10 8.99
N GLY A 96 -20.63 -6.29 10.20
CA GLY A 96 -20.74 -7.56 10.95
C GLY A 96 -19.99 -8.75 10.32
N TYR A 97 -19.10 -8.51 9.36
CA TYR A 97 -18.26 -9.56 8.79
C TYR A 97 -17.35 -10.16 9.85
N LEU A 98 -17.49 -11.47 10.05
CA LEU A 98 -16.51 -12.27 10.75
C LEU A 98 -15.29 -12.48 9.84
N PRO A 99 -14.08 -12.64 10.43
CA PRO A 99 -12.90 -12.97 9.65
C PRO A 99 -13.12 -14.22 8.81
N TYR A 100 -12.54 -14.23 7.62
CA TYR A 100 -12.49 -15.43 6.80
C TYR A 100 -11.63 -16.49 7.50
N THR A 101 -12.22 -17.63 7.86
CA THR A 101 -11.61 -18.64 8.75
C THR A 101 -11.01 -19.84 8.03
N LEU A 102 -11.26 -20.03 6.74
CA LEU A 102 -10.71 -21.20 6.04
C LEU A 102 -9.19 -21.05 5.89
N HIS A 103 -8.47 -22.10 6.30
CA HIS A 103 -7.01 -22.16 6.21
C HIS A 103 -6.54 -22.17 4.75
N LYS A 104 -5.33 -21.66 4.48
CA LYS A 104 -4.73 -21.60 3.13
C LYS A 104 -4.76 -22.91 2.35
N ASP A 105 -4.66 -24.04 3.04
CA ASP A 105 -4.64 -25.37 2.40
C ASP A 105 -6.06 -25.91 2.10
N SER A 106 -7.11 -25.19 2.47
CA SER A 106 -8.52 -25.61 2.32
C SER A 106 -9.15 -25.13 1.01
N LEU A 107 -8.38 -25.14 -0.09
CA LEU A 107 -8.83 -24.62 -1.38
C LEU A 107 -10.02 -25.38 -1.95
N GLU A 108 -10.00 -26.71 -1.89
CA GLU A 108 -11.09 -27.57 -2.38
C GLU A 108 -12.35 -27.39 -1.55
N LEU A 109 -12.21 -27.19 -0.23
CA LEU A 109 -13.32 -26.89 0.65
C LEU A 109 -13.92 -25.53 0.31
N ALA A 110 -13.07 -24.50 0.18
CA ALA A 110 -13.49 -23.15 -0.19
C ALA A 110 -14.22 -23.13 -1.54
N ALA A 111 -13.72 -23.88 -2.52
CA ALA A 111 -14.34 -23.99 -3.83
C ALA A 111 -15.75 -24.60 -3.79
N ARG A 112 -16.03 -25.48 -2.82
CA ARG A 112 -17.33 -26.17 -2.67
C ARG A 112 -18.32 -25.43 -1.76
N THR A 113 -17.83 -24.79 -0.70
CA THR A 113 -18.68 -24.23 0.36
C THR A 113 -18.94 -22.75 0.21
N LEU A 114 -17.99 -21.99 -0.35
CA LEU A 114 -18.14 -20.55 -0.46
C LEU A 114 -18.98 -20.18 -1.67
N LYS A 115 -19.91 -19.28 -1.43
CA LYS A 115 -20.75 -18.65 -2.44
C LYS A 115 -20.63 -17.14 -2.28
N SER A 116 -20.56 -16.43 -3.41
CA SER A 116 -20.55 -14.98 -3.38
C SER A 116 -21.85 -14.46 -2.76
N PRO A 117 -21.78 -13.55 -1.77
CA PRO A 117 -22.96 -12.88 -1.25
C PRO A 117 -23.50 -11.82 -2.23
N LEU A 118 -22.72 -11.47 -3.26
CA LEU A 118 -23.10 -10.48 -4.26
C LEU A 118 -24.14 -11.09 -5.20
N THR A 119 -25.30 -10.47 -5.33
CA THR A 119 -26.32 -10.89 -6.30
C THR A 119 -25.78 -10.79 -7.74
N ALA A 120 -26.03 -11.80 -8.57
CA ALA A 120 -25.57 -11.82 -9.95
C ALA A 120 -26.22 -10.67 -10.74
N SER A 121 -25.51 -10.16 -11.76
CA SER A 121 -25.99 -9.23 -12.81
C SER A 121 -26.05 -7.71 -12.56
N ASP A 122 -25.39 -7.17 -11.54
CA ASP A 122 -25.18 -5.71 -11.51
C ASP A 122 -24.01 -5.32 -12.43
N GLU A 123 -24.27 -4.51 -13.45
CA GLU A 123 -23.25 -3.95 -14.34
C GLU A 123 -22.22 -3.13 -13.56
N ALA A 124 -22.63 -2.50 -12.45
CA ALA A 124 -21.74 -1.77 -11.56
C ALA A 124 -20.67 -2.69 -10.95
N ILE A 125 -21.07 -3.86 -10.44
CA ILE A 125 -20.13 -4.84 -9.84
C ILE A 125 -19.09 -5.32 -10.85
N LEU A 126 -19.51 -5.53 -12.11
CA LEU A 126 -18.57 -5.96 -13.16
C LEU A 126 -17.63 -4.83 -13.58
N LYS A 127 -18.09 -3.58 -13.53
CA LYS A 127 -17.26 -2.40 -13.80
C LYS A 127 -16.23 -2.20 -12.69
N ASP A 128 -16.63 -2.31 -11.42
CA ASP A 128 -15.73 -2.16 -10.28
C ASP A 128 -14.74 -3.34 -10.21
N GLY A 129 -15.23 -4.57 -10.40
CA GLY A 129 -14.39 -5.77 -10.51
C GLY A 129 -13.36 -5.68 -11.64
N LYS A 130 -13.70 -5.03 -12.77
CA LYS A 130 -12.75 -4.75 -13.85
C LYS A 130 -11.64 -3.80 -13.40
N VAL A 131 -11.99 -2.67 -12.78
CA VAL A 131 -11.00 -1.69 -12.29
C VAL A 131 -10.05 -2.33 -11.28
N LEU A 132 -10.58 -3.16 -10.38
CA LEU A 132 -9.79 -3.90 -9.41
C LEU A 132 -8.87 -4.92 -10.09
N TYR A 133 -9.37 -5.66 -11.09
CA TYR A 133 -8.57 -6.62 -11.85
C TYR A 133 -7.42 -5.94 -12.61
N GLU A 134 -7.67 -4.82 -13.29
CA GLU A 134 -6.65 -4.04 -13.99
C GLU A 134 -5.57 -3.54 -13.01
N ARG A 135 -5.98 -3.12 -11.81
CA ARG A 135 -5.04 -2.63 -10.78
C ARG A 135 -4.19 -3.73 -10.15
N PHE A 136 -4.75 -4.91 -9.85
CA PHE A 136 -4.08 -5.91 -9.02
C PHE A 136 -3.67 -7.18 -9.77
N CYS A 137 -4.36 -7.55 -10.85
CA CYS A 137 -4.24 -8.87 -11.47
C CYS A 137 -3.66 -8.84 -12.89
N GLU A 138 -3.98 -7.81 -13.67
CA GLU A 138 -3.61 -7.69 -15.09
C GLU A 138 -2.10 -7.79 -15.33
N HIS A 139 -1.28 -7.20 -14.46
CA HIS A 139 0.18 -7.20 -14.58
C HIS A 139 0.78 -8.62 -14.75
N CYS A 140 0.13 -9.63 -14.17
CA CYS A 140 0.51 -11.04 -14.31
C CYS A 140 -0.41 -11.78 -15.27
N HIS A 141 -1.73 -11.71 -15.06
CA HIS A 141 -2.69 -12.54 -15.79
C HIS A 141 -3.09 -11.98 -17.17
N GLY A 142 -2.73 -10.73 -17.47
CA GLY A 142 -3.09 -10.01 -18.69
C GLY A 142 -4.53 -9.51 -18.70
N SER A 143 -4.85 -8.57 -19.58
CA SER A 143 -6.17 -7.90 -19.61
C SER A 143 -7.34 -8.86 -19.87
N LYS A 144 -7.08 -9.93 -20.63
CA LYS A 144 -8.06 -10.99 -20.94
C LYS A 144 -7.90 -12.25 -20.10
N GLY A 145 -7.02 -12.23 -19.11
CA GLY A 145 -6.74 -13.40 -18.27
C GLY A 145 -5.97 -14.53 -18.98
N GLN A 146 -5.24 -14.22 -20.05
CA GLN A 146 -4.56 -15.22 -20.89
C GLN A 146 -3.14 -15.57 -20.43
N ALA A 147 -2.74 -15.10 -19.24
CA ALA A 147 -1.38 -15.22 -18.71
C ALA A 147 -0.31 -14.51 -19.56
N ASP A 148 -0.71 -13.41 -20.19
CA ASP A 148 0.09 -12.57 -21.10
C ASP A 148 0.44 -11.20 -20.50
N GLY A 149 0.39 -11.06 -19.17
CA GLY A 149 0.84 -9.85 -18.49
C GLY A 149 2.36 -9.67 -18.57
N LEU A 150 2.84 -8.44 -18.49
CA LEU A 150 4.29 -8.11 -18.58
C LEU A 150 5.14 -8.85 -17.54
N VAL A 151 4.57 -9.17 -16.38
CA VAL A 151 5.25 -9.95 -15.32
C VAL A 151 5.34 -11.43 -15.69
N ALA A 152 4.39 -11.97 -16.45
CA ALA A 152 4.39 -13.37 -16.87
C ALA A 152 5.57 -13.73 -17.78
N GLU A 153 6.16 -12.75 -18.46
CA GLU A 153 7.40 -12.95 -19.23
C GLU A 153 8.60 -13.35 -18.37
N LYS A 154 8.60 -12.96 -17.08
CA LYS A 154 9.69 -13.21 -16.14
C LYS A 154 9.37 -14.30 -15.13
N TYR A 155 8.09 -14.53 -14.85
CA TYR A 155 7.63 -15.51 -13.87
C TYR A 155 6.90 -16.67 -14.56
N PRO A 156 7.49 -17.88 -14.58
CA PRO A 156 6.84 -19.03 -15.19
C PRO A 156 5.63 -19.48 -14.36
N GLY A 157 4.65 -20.10 -15.03
CA GLY A 157 3.52 -20.76 -14.35
C GLY A 157 2.38 -19.83 -13.93
N VAL A 158 2.29 -18.61 -14.48
CA VAL A 158 1.10 -17.78 -14.35
C VAL A 158 -0.10 -18.51 -14.98
N ALA A 159 -1.19 -18.60 -14.23
CA ALA A 159 -2.39 -19.29 -14.68
C ALA A 159 -3.11 -18.51 -15.78
N ASN A 160 -3.41 -19.16 -16.90
CA ASN A 160 -4.34 -18.67 -17.90
C ASN A 160 -5.76 -18.87 -17.38
N LEU A 161 -6.34 -17.80 -16.83
CA LEU A 161 -7.65 -17.79 -16.19
C LEU A 161 -8.78 -18.11 -17.17
N SER A 162 -8.60 -17.80 -18.45
CA SER A 162 -9.57 -18.05 -19.54
C SER A 162 -9.36 -19.40 -20.24
N GLY A 163 -8.30 -20.13 -19.88
CA GLY A 163 -7.99 -21.45 -20.41
C GLY A 163 -8.90 -22.55 -19.86
N LEU A 164 -9.01 -23.67 -20.58
CA LEU A 164 -9.88 -24.81 -20.25
C LEU A 164 -9.68 -25.36 -18.82
N ALA A 165 -8.45 -25.31 -18.31
CA ALA A 165 -8.13 -25.77 -16.96
C ALA A 165 -8.82 -24.93 -15.86
N TYR A 166 -9.18 -23.68 -16.16
CA TYR A 166 -9.70 -22.72 -15.19
C TYR A 166 -11.13 -22.27 -15.48
N GLN A 167 -11.70 -22.51 -16.67
CA GLN A 167 -13.07 -22.11 -17.04
C GLN A 167 -14.16 -22.55 -16.02
N ASN A 168 -13.99 -23.70 -15.39
CA ASN A 168 -14.97 -24.27 -14.46
C ASN A 168 -14.65 -24.06 -12.97
N ILE A 169 -13.70 -23.19 -12.62
CA ILE A 169 -13.46 -22.86 -11.21
C ILE A 169 -14.62 -22.04 -10.65
N THR A 170 -14.92 -22.24 -9.37
CA THR A 170 -15.98 -21.52 -8.67
C THR A 170 -15.49 -20.15 -8.20
N GLU A 171 -16.41 -19.21 -7.97
CA GLU A 171 -16.07 -17.91 -7.37
C GLU A 171 -15.39 -18.08 -6.00
N GLY A 172 -15.81 -19.09 -5.23
CA GLY A 172 -15.18 -19.45 -3.95
C GLY A 172 -13.71 -19.86 -4.08
N HIS A 173 -13.34 -20.54 -5.17
CA HIS A 173 -11.95 -20.86 -5.48
C HIS A 173 -11.15 -19.58 -5.71
N ILE A 174 -11.67 -18.67 -6.53
CA ILE A 174 -10.99 -17.41 -6.89
C ILE A 174 -10.81 -16.55 -5.63
N PHE A 175 -11.86 -16.39 -4.83
CA PHE A 175 -11.81 -15.66 -3.57
C PHE A 175 -10.73 -16.20 -2.61
N HIS A 176 -10.63 -17.53 -2.49
CA HIS A 176 -9.64 -18.17 -1.63
C HIS A 176 -8.20 -17.91 -2.12
N VAL A 177 -7.98 -18.05 -3.43
CA VAL A 177 -6.67 -17.80 -4.05
C VAL A 177 -6.26 -16.34 -3.90
N ILE A 178 -7.17 -15.38 -4.08
CA ILE A 178 -6.85 -13.96 -3.84
C ILE A 178 -6.52 -13.72 -2.37
N THR A 179 -7.22 -14.40 -1.46
CA THR A 179 -7.03 -14.22 -0.01
C THR A 179 -5.69 -14.74 0.49
N HIS A 180 -5.31 -15.96 0.09
CA HIS A 180 -4.15 -16.68 0.66
C HIS A 180 -2.97 -16.88 -0.31
N GLY A 181 -3.16 -16.55 -1.58
CA GLY A 181 -2.22 -16.87 -2.65
C GLY A 181 -2.25 -18.35 -3.06
N LYS A 182 -1.60 -18.69 -4.17
CA LYS A 182 -1.43 -20.07 -4.65
C LYS A 182 -0.15 -20.21 -5.47
N GLY A 183 0.69 -21.19 -5.12
CA GLY A 183 1.98 -21.36 -5.78
C GLY A 183 2.85 -20.11 -5.64
N LEU A 184 3.27 -19.54 -6.77
CA LEU A 184 4.07 -18.30 -6.81
C LEU A 184 3.22 -17.02 -6.65
N MET A 185 1.89 -17.12 -6.73
CA MET A 185 1.01 -15.97 -6.52
C MET A 185 0.94 -15.65 -5.02
N GLY A 186 1.35 -14.44 -4.65
CA GLY A 186 1.25 -13.92 -3.29
C GLY A 186 -0.19 -13.71 -2.82
N ALA A 187 -0.37 -13.54 -1.51
CA ALA A 187 -1.68 -13.22 -0.92
C ALA A 187 -1.99 -11.73 -1.12
N HIS A 188 -3.17 -11.42 -1.68
CA HIS A 188 -3.67 -10.04 -1.80
C HIS A 188 -4.67 -9.67 -0.69
N GLY A 189 -4.90 -10.58 0.27
CA GLY A 189 -5.89 -10.39 1.32
C GLY A 189 -5.63 -9.23 2.29
N SER A 190 -4.41 -8.69 2.34
CA SER A 190 -4.10 -7.48 3.12
C SER A 190 -4.40 -6.18 2.38
N GLN A 191 -4.53 -6.22 1.05
CA GLN A 191 -4.68 -5.05 0.19
C GLN A 191 -6.10 -4.90 -0.36
N ILE A 192 -6.81 -6.02 -0.57
CA ILE A 192 -8.13 -6.06 -1.19
C ILE A 192 -9.15 -6.50 -0.14
N SER A 193 -10.23 -5.75 0.05
CA SER A 193 -11.30 -6.09 1.00
C SER A 193 -12.08 -7.34 0.57
N PRO A 194 -12.74 -8.07 1.49
CA PRO A 194 -13.51 -9.25 1.13
C PRO A 194 -14.57 -9.00 0.05
N GLU A 195 -15.29 -7.87 0.12
CA GLU A 195 -16.26 -7.48 -0.91
C GLU A 195 -15.61 -7.32 -2.29
N GLU A 196 -14.52 -6.56 -2.39
CA GLU A 196 -13.77 -6.34 -3.63
C GLU A 196 -13.21 -7.65 -4.21
N ARG A 197 -12.80 -8.61 -3.36
CA ARG A 197 -12.38 -9.95 -3.83
C ARG A 197 -13.51 -10.69 -4.52
N TRP A 198 -14.75 -10.55 -4.04
CA TRP A 198 -15.92 -11.13 -4.70
C TRP A 198 -16.24 -10.45 -6.02
N GLU A 199 -16.03 -9.13 -6.13
CA GLU A 199 -16.20 -8.38 -7.38
C GLU A 199 -15.17 -8.83 -8.43
N ILE A 200 -13.91 -8.97 -8.04
CA ILE A 200 -12.84 -9.53 -8.89
C ILE A 200 -13.19 -10.97 -9.30
N ALA A 201 -13.63 -11.82 -8.37
CA ALA A 201 -14.01 -13.19 -8.67
C ALA A 201 -15.11 -13.24 -9.75
N LYS A 202 -16.10 -12.36 -9.66
CA LYS A 202 -17.14 -12.20 -10.69
C LYS A 202 -16.59 -11.75 -12.03
N TYR A 203 -15.70 -10.78 -12.04
CA TYR A 203 -15.09 -10.31 -13.28
C TYR A 203 -14.24 -11.40 -13.95
N VAL A 204 -13.49 -12.18 -13.19
CA VAL A 204 -12.75 -13.35 -13.70
C VAL A 204 -13.70 -14.40 -14.28
N LYS A 205 -14.85 -14.67 -13.64
CA LYS A 205 -15.88 -15.54 -14.22
C LYS A 205 -16.43 -15.01 -15.54
N LYS A 206 -16.55 -13.69 -15.70
CA LYS A 206 -16.94 -13.07 -16.98
C LYS A 206 -15.87 -13.31 -18.05
N LEU A 207 -14.58 -13.16 -17.73
CA LEU A 207 -13.48 -13.43 -18.66
C LEU A 207 -13.44 -14.89 -19.12
N GLN A 208 -13.78 -15.82 -18.23
CA GLN A 208 -13.85 -17.26 -18.52
C GLN A 208 -14.95 -17.67 -19.51
N ASN A 209 -15.99 -16.85 -19.63
CA ASN A 209 -17.15 -17.10 -20.48
C ASN A 209 -17.12 -16.31 -21.79
N GLN A 210 -15.99 -15.67 -22.13
CA GLN A 210 -15.76 -14.96 -23.38
C GLN A 210 -15.02 -15.85 -24.38
#